data_AF-A0A392SUU1-F1
#
_entry.id   AF-A0A392SUU1-F1
#
_cell.length_a   1.000
_cell.length_b   1.000
_cell.length_c   1.000
_cell.angle_alpha   90.00
_cell.angle_beta   90.00
_cell.angle_gamma   90.00
#
_symmetry.space_group_name_H-M   'P 1'
#
loop_
_entity.id
_entity.type
_entity.pdbx_description
1 polymer ?
#
loop_
_entity_poly.entity_id
_entity_poly.type
_entity_poly.pdbx_seq_one_letter_code
_entity_poly.pdbx_strand_id
1 'polypeptide(L)'
;MAYLLLYVDDIILTASSDDLHKSIISRLSSEFAMKDLGPLSYFLGIAVTRHDSGLFLSQKKYADEILERAGMSSCKSCPTPVDTKPKLSAK
;
A
#
# COMPACT_ATOMS: atom_id res chain seq x y z
N MET A 1 14.44 -1.56 20.69
CA MET A 1 14.71 -1.83 19.27
C MET A 1 13.72 -1.06 18.42
N ALA A 2 14.19 -0.44 17.34
CA ALA A 2 13.33 0.27 16.40
C ALA A 2 13.70 -0.16 14.97
N TYR A 3 12.69 -0.25 14.11
CA TYR A 3 12.83 -0.52 12.70
C TYR A 3 12.21 0.63 11.92
N LEU A 4 12.98 1.16 10.98
CA LEU A 4 12.59 2.24 10.08
C LEU A 4 12.61 1.68 8.66
N LEU A 5 11.48 1.76 7.98
CA LEU A 5 11.37 1.44 6.56
C LEU A 5 11.13 2.75 5.81
N LEU A 6 12.01 3.04 4.85
CA LEU A 6 11.97 4.26 4.04
C LEU A 6 11.61 3.90 2.61
N TYR A 7 10.63 4.61 2.05
CA TYR A 7 10.32 4.56 0.63
C TYR A 7 10.04 5.97 0.12
N VAL A 8 10.96 6.53 -0.66
CA VAL A 8 10.87 7.90 -1.19
C VAL A 8 10.52 8.87 -0.04
N ASP A 9 9.34 9.49 -0.07
CA ASP A 9 8.88 10.47 0.93
C ASP A 9 8.12 9.82 2.12
N ASP A 10 7.82 8.52 2.05
CA ASP A 10 7.06 7.80 3.06
C ASP A 10 7.96 7.03 4.03
N ILE A 11 7.65 7.15 5.33
CA ILE A 11 8.38 6.51 6.43
C ILE A 11 7.43 5.62 7.23
N ILE A 12 7.78 4.34 7.41
CA ILE A 12 7.16 3.47 8.42
C ILE A 12 8.15 3.28 9.56
N LEU A 13 7.69 3.58 10.78
CA LEU A 13 8.45 3.39 12.00
C LEU A 13 7.71 2.40 12.92
N THR A 14 8.45 1.44 13.46
CA THR A 14 7.99 0.60 14.57
C THR A 14 9.09 0.54 15.62
N ALA A 15 8.71 0.56 16.90
CA ALA A 15 9.64 0.54 18.01
C ALA A 15 9.11 -0.36 19.13
N SER A 16 10.03 -0.91 19.92
CA SER A 16 9.71 -1.80 21.03
C SER A 16 9.13 -1.06 22.24
N SER A 17 9.14 0.27 22.26
CA SER A 17 8.53 1.09 23.31
C SER A 17 8.03 2.42 22.73
N ASP A 18 6.97 2.94 23.33
CA ASP A 18 6.37 4.21 22.92
C ASP A 18 7.30 5.41 23.17
N ASP A 19 8.12 5.37 24.22
CA ASP A 19 9.10 6.44 24.48
C ASP A 19 10.16 6.50 23.39
N LEU A 20 10.65 5.33 22.95
CA LEU A 20 11.60 5.25 21.83
C LEU A 20 10.93 5.70 20.53
N HIS A 21 9.67 5.30 20.30
CA HIS A 21 8.89 5.72 19.15
C HIS A 21 8.77 7.25 19.08
N LYS A 22 8.32 7.89 20.17
CA LYS A 22 8.16 9.35 20.27
C LYS A 22 9.48 10.09 20.14
N SER A 23 10.55 9.57 20.75
CA SER A 23 11.89 10.17 20.66
C SER A 23 12.40 10.19 19.22
N ILE A 24 12.20 9.10 18.47
CA ILE A 24 12.61 9.03 17.05
C ILE A 24 11.77 9.97 16.20
N ILE A 25 10.43 9.97 16.35
CA ILE A 25 9.54 10.89 15.61
C ILE A 25 9.92 12.34 15.86
N SER A 26 10.18 12.72 17.12
CA SER A 26 10.57 14.08 17.50
C SER A 26 11.86 14.52 16.81
N ARG A 27 12.88 13.65 16.79
CA ARG A 27 14.16 13.93 16.12
C ARG A 27 14.03 14.03 14.61
N LEU A 28 13.24 13.16 13.98
CA LEU A 28 13.01 13.25 12.54
C LEU A 28 12.24 14.52 12.18
N SER A 29 11.25 14.90 13.01
CA SER A 29 10.43 16.10 12.79
C SER A 29 11.19 17.40 13.03
N SER A 30 12.27 17.39 13.81
CA SER A 30 13.14 18.57 13.98
C SER A 30 14.07 18.80 12.80
N GLU A 31 14.48 17.73 12.11
CA GLU A 31 15.43 17.79 10.99
C GLU A 31 14.72 17.88 9.63
N PHE A 32 13.53 17.28 9.51
CA PHE A 32 12.78 17.18 8.26
C PHE A 32 11.37 17.73 8.42
N ALA A 33 10.87 18.39 7.38
CA ALA A 33 9.46 18.77 7.28
C ALA A 33 8.61 17.52 7.04
N MET A 34 8.21 16.84 8.11
CA MET A 34 7.41 15.63 8.07
C MET A 34 6.10 15.80 8.85
N LYS A 35 5.13 14.94 8.52
CA LYS A 35 3.86 14.86 9.24
C LYS A 35 3.66 13.44 9.74
N ASP A 36 3.39 13.31 11.03
CA ASP A 36 2.93 12.04 11.59
C ASP A 36 1.49 11.76 11.11
N LEU A 37 1.31 10.63 10.43
CA LEU A 37 0.03 10.16 9.92
C LEU A 37 -0.68 9.22 10.92
N GLY A 38 -0.04 8.92 12.05
CA GLY A 38 -0.52 8.02 13.07
C GLY A 38 -0.34 6.55 12.68
N PRO A 39 -1.24 5.64 13.14
CA PRO A 39 -1.13 4.23 12.83
C PRO A 39 -1.13 3.94 11.33
N LEU A 40 -0.24 3.03 10.89
CA LEU A 40 -0.18 2.56 9.51
C LEU A 40 -1.56 2.13 9.00
N SER A 41 -2.05 2.86 8.00
CA SER A 41 -3.37 2.68 7.37
C SER A 41 -3.29 2.60 5.85
N TYR A 42 -2.29 3.23 5.23
CA TYR A 42 -2.02 3.15 3.81
C TYR A 42 -0.53 3.33 3.53
N PHE A 43 0.07 2.49 2.68
CA PHE A 43 1.46 2.60 2.23
C PHE A 43 1.65 1.87 0.90
N LEU A 44 2.32 2.48 -0.08
CA LEU A 44 2.60 1.85 -1.39
C LEU A 44 1.37 1.30 -2.12
N GLY A 45 0.22 1.96 -2.04
CA GLY A 45 -1.02 1.45 -2.66
C GLY A 45 -1.69 0.33 -1.85
N ILE A 46 -1.12 -0.06 -0.71
CA ILE A 46 -1.65 -1.09 0.19
C ILE A 46 -2.41 -0.41 1.33
N ALA A 47 -3.72 -0.64 1.39
CA ALA A 47 -4.52 -0.31 2.57
C ALA A 47 -4.27 -1.34 3.66
N VAL A 48 -4.11 -0.87 4.89
CA VAL A 48 -3.86 -1.68 6.08
C VAL A 48 -5.01 -1.53 7.05
N THR A 49 -5.70 -2.62 7.33
CA THR A 49 -6.73 -2.69 8.37
C THR A 49 -6.18 -3.49 9.54
N ARG A 50 -6.20 -2.91 10.74
CA ARG A 50 -5.86 -3.62 11.98
C ARG A 50 -7.06 -4.39 12.49
N HIS A 51 -6.85 -5.65 12.80
CA HIS A 51 -7.77 -6.54 13.51
C HIS A 51 -7.07 -7.07 14.77
N ASP A 52 -7.84 -7.58 15.72
CA ASP A 52 -7.29 -8.12 16.98
C ASP A 52 -6.32 -9.29 16.73
N SER A 53 -6.49 -10.02 15.62
CA SER A 53 -5.64 -11.14 15.21
C SER A 53 -4.45 -10.75 14.33
N GLY A 54 -4.34 -9.50 13.88
CA GLY A 54 -3.23 -9.05 13.02
C GLY A 54 -3.59 -7.95 12.03
N LEU A 55 -2.89 -7.92 10.90
CA LEU A 55 -3.06 -6.92 9.85
C LEU A 55 -3.68 -7.56 8.61
N PHE A 56 -4.75 -6.95 8.10
CA PHE A 56 -5.28 -7.25 6.78
C PHE A 56 -4.73 -6.21 5.78
N LEU A 57 -4.06 -6.70 4.73
CA LEU A 57 -3.46 -5.89 3.69
C LEU A 57 -4.28 -6.03 2.41
N SER A 58 -4.68 -4.90 1.82
CA SER A 58 -5.50 -4.90 0.60
C SER A 58 -4.99 -3.86 -0.40
N GLN A 59 -4.76 -4.31 -1.64
CA GLN A 59 -4.48 -3.43 -2.78
C GLN A 59 -5.73 -3.13 -3.62
N LYS A 60 -6.94 -3.42 -3.10
CA LYS A 60 -8.18 -3.22 -3.87
C LYS A 60 -8.28 -1.81 -4.45
N LYS A 61 -8.07 -0.79 -3.61
CA LYS A 61 -8.12 0.62 -4.05
C LYS A 61 -7.12 0.92 -5.17
N TYR A 62 -5.89 0.42 -5.04
CA TYR A 62 -4.87 0.60 -6.06
C TYR A 62 -5.23 -0.11 -7.38
N ALA A 63 -5.79 -1.32 -7.31
CA ALA A 63 -6.30 -2.03 -8.48
C ALA A 63 -7.46 -1.27 -9.16
N ASP A 64 -8.39 -0.72 -8.37
CA ASP A 64 -9.50 0.10 -8.87
C ASP A 64 -8.97 1.37 -9.58
N GLU A 65 -7.97 2.05 -8.99
CA GLU A 65 -7.30 3.21 -9.60
C GLU A 65 -6.58 2.85 -10.93
N ILE A 66 -5.97 1.67 -11.02
CA ILE A 66 -5.38 1.19 -12.28
C ILE A 66 -6.46 0.99 -13.34
N LEU A 67 -7.57 0.34 -12.99
CA LEU A 67 -8.68 0.11 -13.91
C LEU A 67 -9.28 1.44 -14.39
N GLU A 68 -9.46 2.39 -13.49
CA GLU A 68 -9.95 3.73 -13.83
C GLU A 68 -9.02 4.44 -14.81
N ARG A 69 -7.70 4.45 -14.54
CA ARG A 69 -6.69 5.04 -15.43
C ARG A 69 -6.63 4.38 -16.80
N ALA A 70 -6.95 3.08 -16.88
CA ALA A 70 -7.03 2.34 -18.14
C ALA A 70 -8.38 2.52 -18.87
N GLY A 71 -9.34 3.24 -18.29
CA GLY A 71 -10.71 3.35 -18.83
C GLY A 71 -11.50 2.04 -18.74
N MET A 72 -11.14 1.16 -17.80
CA MET A 72 -11.67 -0.20 -17.65
C MET A 72 -12.62 -0.37 -16.46
N SER A 73 -13.05 0.71 -15.79
CA SER A 73 -13.93 0.63 -14.61
C SER A 73 -15.25 -0.13 -14.84
N SER A 74 -15.75 -0.16 -16.08
CA SER A 74 -16.96 -0.88 -16.48
C SER A 74 -16.68 -2.16 -17.28
N CYS A 75 -15.44 -2.64 -17.30
CA CYS A 75 -15.07 -3.86 -18.02
C CYS A 75 -15.77 -5.07 -17.39
N LYS A 76 -16.25 -6.01 -18.23
CA LYS A 76 -16.85 -7.26 -17.74
C LYS A 76 -15.76 -8.14 -17.14
N SER A 77 -16.08 -8.81 -16.03
CA SER A 77 -15.19 -9.83 -15.46
C SER A 77 -14.92 -10.92 -16.50
N CYS A 78 -13.65 -11.31 -16.62
CA CYS A 78 -13.21 -12.42 -17.45
C CYS A 78 -12.57 -13.48 -16.55
N PRO A 79 -12.96 -14.77 -16.65
CA PRO A 79 -12.38 -15.83 -15.83
C PRO A 79 -10.89 -16.07 -16.09
N THR A 80 -10.38 -15.65 -17.26
CA THR A 80 -8.95 -15.74 -17.59
C THR A 80 -8.44 -14.42 -18.16
N PRO A 81 -7.30 -13.88 -17.68
CA PRO A 81 -6.74 -12.62 -18.18
C PRO A 81 -6.17 -12.72 -19.60
N VAL A 82 -6.01 -13.94 -20.12
CA VAL A 82 -5.54 -14.22 -21.48
C VAL A 82 -6.66 -14.89 -22.28
N ASP A 83 -6.81 -14.46 -23.54
CA ASP A 83 -7.69 -15.11 -24.50
C ASP A 83 -7.17 -16.52 -24.81
N THR A 84 -7.89 -17.54 -24.35
CA THR A 84 -7.56 -18.95 -24.57
C THR A 84 -8.01 -19.46 -25.93
N LYS A 85 -8.65 -18.62 -26.76
CA LYS A 85 -9.02 -18.95 -28.13
C LYS A 85 -7.97 -18.42 -29.10
N PRO A 86 -6.96 -19.23 -29.49
CA PRO A 86 -6.11 -18.84 -30.61
C PRO A 86 -6.99 -18.65 -31.84
N LYS A 87 -6.93 -17.46 -32.46
CA LYS A 87 -7.50 -17.22 -33.79
C LYS A 87 -6.63 -17.95 -34.82
N LEU A 88 -6.78 -19.27 -34.91
CA LEU A 88 -6.25 -20.05 -36.01
C LEU A 88 -7.16 -19.84 -37.22
N SER A 89 -6.89 -18.82 -38.03
CA SER A 89 -7.26 -18.85 -39.44
C SER A 89 -6.20 -19.66 -40.18
N ALA A 90 -6.45 -20.96 -40.32
CA ALA A 90 -5.82 -21.73 -41.38
C ALA A 90 -6.57 -21.41 -42.67
N LYS A 91 -5.81 -20.96 -43.68
CA LYS A 91 -6.27 -20.79 -45.05
C LYS A 91 -6.14 -22.11 -45.79
#